data_AF-A0A8J4SNZ4-F1
#
_entry.id   AF-A0A8J4SNZ4-F1
#
_cell.length_a   1.000
_cell.length_b   1.000
_cell.length_c   1.000
_cell.angle_alpha   90.00
_cell.angle_beta   90.00
_cell.angle_gamma   90.00
#
_symmetry.space_group_name_H-M   'P 1'
#
loop_
_entity.id
_entity.type
_entity.pdbx_description
1 polymer ?
#
loop_
_entity_poly.entity_id
_entity_poly.type
_entity_poly.pdbx_seq_one_letter_code
_entity_poly.pdbx_strand_id
1 'polypeptide(L)' 'MNDYLQNSPNEQVKYGIIYVVEDRPVSNEAANKLGVKHESPQAILVKKGIPVWHASHSDITSTTITKALRES' A
#
# COMPACT_ATOMS: atom_id res chain seq x y z
N MET A 1 -3.01 -9.08 0.97
CA MET A 1 -3.81 -7.83 0.87
C MET A 1 -5.31 -8.10 0.98
N ASN A 2 -5.90 -8.88 0.05
CA ASN A 2 -7.35 -9.16 0.05
C ASN A 2 -7.82 -9.77 1.38
N ASP A 3 -7.07 -10.74 1.90
CA ASP A 3 -7.36 -11.37 3.20
C ASP A 3 -7.33 -10.37 4.37
N TYR A 4 -6.47 -9.35 4.35
CA TYR A 4 -6.45 -8.33 5.41
C TYR A 4 -7.72 -7.47 5.36
N LEU A 5 -8.10 -7.03 4.15
CA LEU A 5 -9.25 -6.16 3.95
C LEU A 5 -10.60 -6.85 4.23
N GLN A 6 -10.68 -8.17 4.05
CA GLN A 6 -11.91 -8.95 4.25
C GLN A 6 -12.17 -9.37 5.70
N ASN A 7 -11.16 -9.33 6.58
CA ASN A 7 -11.30 -9.85 7.95
C ASN A 7 -11.61 -8.75 8.97
N SER A 8 -10.64 -7.89 9.29
CA SER A 8 -10.79 -6.84 10.30
C SER A 8 -9.79 -5.70 10.01
N PRO A 9 -10.02 -4.93 8.93
CA PRO A 9 -9.15 -3.82 8.58
C PRO A 9 -9.23 -2.73 9.67
N ASN A 10 -8.14 -2.00 9.87
CA ASN A 10 -8.15 -0.84 10.76
C ASN A 10 -9.06 0.26 10.17
N GLU A 11 -10.19 0.55 10.83
CA GLU A 11 -11.20 1.53 10.40
C GLU A 11 -10.71 2.98 10.41
N GLN A 12 -9.62 3.27 11.14
CA GLN A 12 -9.02 4.62 11.18
C GLN A 12 -8.13 4.90 9.96
N VAL A 13 -7.93 3.91 9.10
CA VAL A 13 -7.06 4.00 7.91
C VAL A 13 -7.94 3.99 6.67
N LYS A 14 -7.64 4.89 5.74
CA LYS A 14 -8.26 4.89 4.42
C LYS A 14 -7.45 4.02 3.47
N TYR A 15 -8.12 3.12 2.78
CA TYR A 15 -7.51 2.23 1.79
C TYR A 15 -7.90 2.68 0.39
N GLY A 16 -6.95 2.61 -0.54
CA GLY A 16 -7.17 2.83 -1.96
C GLY A 16 -6.43 1.76 -2.75
N ILE A 17 -6.96 1.42 -3.92
CA ILE A 17 -6.32 0.49 -4.86
C ILE A 17 -6.14 1.20 -6.19
N ILE A 18 -4.98 0.99 -6.80
CA ILE A 18 -4.68 1.44 -8.16
C ILE A 18 -4.50 0.18 -9.00
N TYR A 19 -5.32 0.04 -10.04
CA TYR A 19 -5.18 -1.04 -11.00
C TYR A 19 -4.15 -0.62 -12.06
N VAL A 20 -2.95 -1.20 -11.98
CA VAL A 20 -1.76 -0.71 -12.72
C VAL A 20 -1.94 -0.78 -14.23
N VAL A 21 -2.63 -1.81 -14.74
CA VAL A 21 -2.79 -2.01 -16.20
C VAL A 21 -3.76 -0.99 -16.78
N GLU A 22 -4.81 -0.69 -16.03
CA GLU A 22 -5.93 0.18 -16.38
C GLU A 22 -5.55 1.66 -16.22
N ASP A 23 -4.79 2.01 -15.17
CA ASP A 23 -4.47 3.38 -14.79
C ASP A 23 -2.97 3.64 -14.67
N ARG A 24 -2.21 3.27 -15.70
CA ARG A 24 -0.74 3.50 -15.76
C ARG A 24 -0.31 4.92 -15.40
N PRO A 25 -0.97 6.01 -15.88
CA PRO A 25 -0.58 7.37 -15.51
C PRO A 25 -0.70 7.63 -14.01
N VAL A 26 -1.78 7.14 -13.38
CA VAL A 26 -2.01 7.29 -11.93
C VAL A 26 -0.97 6.52 -11.13
N SER A 27 -0.68 5.28 -11.54
CA SER A 27 0.33 4.45 -10.89
C SER A 27 1.74 5.04 -10.96
N ASN A 28 2.13 5.58 -12.13
CA ASN A 28 3.42 6.26 -12.29
C ASN A 28 3.50 7.54 -11.46
N GLU A 29 2.42 8.32 -11.43
CA GLU A 29 2.36 9.55 -10.64
C GLU A 29 2.44 9.27 -9.13
N ALA A 30 1.82 8.18 -8.65
CA ALA A 30 1.95 7.74 -7.27
C ALA A 30 3.41 7.38 -6.93
N ALA A 31 4.10 6.62 -7.79
CA ALA A 31 5.51 6.29 -7.61
C ALA A 31 6.39 7.56 -7.57
N ASN A 32 6.16 8.53 -8.48
CA ASN A 32 6.88 9.79 -8.52
C ASN A 32 6.67 10.64 -7.26
N LYS A 33 5.41 10.81 -6.82
CA LYS A 33 5.07 11.62 -5.64
C LYS A 33 5.59 11.02 -4.34
N LEU A 34 5.54 9.70 -4.23
CA LEU A 34 5.98 9.00 -3.04
C LEU A 34 7.49 8.74 -3.05
N GLY A 35 8.17 8.83 -4.21
CA GLY A 35 9.59 8.49 -4.33
C GLY A 35 9.88 7.01 -4.04
N VAL A 36 8.87 6.16 -4.16
CA VAL A 36 8.99 4.70 -3.97
C VAL A 36 9.12 4.05 -5.34
N LYS A 37 10.08 3.14 -5.49
CA LYS A 37 10.26 2.37 -6.72
C LYS A 37 8.97 1.59 -7.03
N HIS A 38 8.44 1.75 -8.25
CA HIS A 38 7.25 1.04 -8.69
C HIS A 38 7.50 -0.48 -8.71
N GLU A 39 6.62 -1.23 -8.03
CA GLU A 39 6.52 -2.68 -8.11
C GLU A 39 5.05 -3.09 -8.25
N SER A 40 4.76 -4.30 -8.74
CA SER A 40 3.38 -4.82 -8.82
C SER A 40 3.35 -6.34 -8.62
N PRO A 41 2.58 -6.86 -7.64
CA PRO A 41 1.76 -6.11 -6.68
C PRO A 41 2.62 -5.37 -5.64
N GLN A 42 2.12 -4.22 -5.15
CA GLN A 42 2.78 -3.39 -4.14
C GLN A 42 1.76 -2.75 -3.20
N ALA A 43 2.12 -2.61 -1.93
CA ALA A 43 1.35 -1.89 -0.91
C ALA A 43 2.23 -0.80 -0.29
N ILE A 44 1.66 0.39 -0.08
CA ILE A 44 2.37 1.54 0.48
C ILE A 44 1.49 2.16 1.57
N LEU A 45 2.05 2.37 2.75
CA LEU A 45 1.43 3.12 3.84
C LEU A 45 1.95 4.55 3.83
N VAL A 46 1.02 5.51 3.77
CA VAL A 46 1.33 6.94 3.66
C VAL A 46 0.77 7.67 4.89
N LYS A 47 1.61 8.42 5.58
CA LYS A 47 1.24 9.26 6.73
C LYS A 47 1.63 10.71 6.44
N LYS A 48 0.64 11.62 6.44
CA LYS A 48 0.84 13.05 6.12
C LYS A 48 1.58 13.29 4.79
N GLY A 49 1.28 12.48 3.77
CA GLY A 49 1.90 12.57 2.44
C GLY A 49 3.26 11.90 2.32
N ILE A 50 3.80 11.31 3.40
CA ILE A 50 5.11 10.65 3.41
C ILE A 50 4.90 9.13 3.44
N PRO A 51 5.54 8.35 2.55
CA PRO A 51 5.53 6.90 2.66
C PRO A 51 6.34 6.47 3.89
N VAL A 52 5.68 5.80 4.84
CA VAL A 52 6.30 5.33 6.08
C VAL A 52 6.59 3.82 6.06
N TRP A 53 5.98 3.09 5.12
CA TRP A 53 6.22 1.67 4.90
C TRP A 53 5.79 1.28 3.48
N HIS A 54 6.48 0.31 2.88
CA HIS A 54 6.03 -0.33 1.64
C HIS A 54 6.49 -1.80 1.60
N ALA A 55 5.75 -2.64 0.87
CA ALA A 55 6.11 -4.03 0.58
C ALA A 55 5.61 -4.42 -0.81
N SER A 56 6.25 -5.41 -1.44
CA SER A 56 5.91 -5.90 -2.77
C SER A 56 5.82 -7.43 -2.80
N HIS A 57 5.13 -7.98 -3.80
CA HIS A 57 5.07 -9.42 -4.06
C HIS A 57 4.74 -10.27 -2.82
N SER A 58 5.62 -11.20 -2.43
CA SER A 58 5.45 -12.12 -1.31
C SER A 58 5.46 -11.45 0.06
N ASP A 59 5.99 -10.23 0.15
CA ASP A 59 6.11 -9.51 1.43
C ASP A 59 4.79 -8.85 1.83
N ILE A 60 3.78 -8.84 0.95
CA ILE A 60 2.44 -8.30 1.21
C ILE A 60 1.58 -9.36 1.91
N THR A 61 1.80 -9.53 3.20
CA THR A 61 1.05 -10.45 4.06
C THR A 61 0.16 -9.70 5.05
N SER A 62 -0.89 -10.35 5.57
CA SER A 62 -1.70 -9.74 6.63
C SER A 62 -0.87 -9.39 7.87
N THR A 63 0.16 -10.19 8.16
CA THR A 63 1.09 -9.96 9.27
C THR A 63 1.92 -8.70 9.07
N THR A 64 2.54 -8.52 7.89
CA THR A 64 3.38 -7.35 7.61
C THR A 64 2.57 -6.07 7.56
N ILE A 65 1.35 -6.12 6.99
CA ILE A 65 0.41 -4.99 7.00
C ILE A 65 0.00 -4.63 8.43
N THR A 66 -0.40 -5.61 9.24
CA THR A 66 -0.82 -5.37 10.64
C THR A 66 0.32 -4.79 11.47
N LYS A 67 1.54 -5.29 11.28
CA LYS A 67 2.74 -4.76 11.96
C LYS A 67 2.99 -3.30 11.57
N ALA A 68 3.00 -2.99 10.27
CA ALA A 68 3.19 -1.63 9.77
C ALA A 68 2.15 -0.65 10.34
N LEU A 69 0.89 -1.06 10.44
CA LEU A 69 -0.19 -0.23 10.99
C LEU A 69 -0.11 -0.03 12.51
N ARG A 70 0.53 -0.93 13.25
CA ARG A 70 0.73 -0.79 14.70
C ARG A 70 1.92 0.09 15.05
N GLU A 71 2.95 0.08 14.21
CA GLU A 71 4.23 0.75 14.48
C GLU A 71 4.32 2.17 13.89
N SER A 72 3.28 2.66 13.18
CA SER A 72 3.33 3.89 12.36
C SER A 72 2.73 5.16 12.93
#